data_AF-T0RPA3-F1
#
_entry.id   AF-T0RPA3-F1
#
_cell.length_a   1.000
_cell.length_b   1.000
_cell.length_c   1.000
_cell.angle_alpha   90.00
_cell.angle_beta   90.00
_cell.angle_gamma   90.00
#
_symmetry.space_group_name_H-M   'P 1'
#
loop_
_entity.id
_entity.type
_entity.pdbx_description
1 polymer ?
#
loop_
_entity_poly.entity_id
_entity_poly.type
_entity_poly.pdbx_seq_one_letter_code
_entity_poly.pdbx_strand_id
1 'polypeptide(L)'
;MKLIAILSLYILTSQAFAFSFNEAQELIEKNNSDADTNNDIKTVEDFINVLPEDYKNNFALMIKSKSLQVSNSKNPRVIMYGLNRRTIYTFNSEMSYSGGNAIELMDTVKDGDKTVFQFREIAFNDGKVSFSEPNPAKCIKCHTHNTLDEQYMRPNWQPFFRWQGALGSNDDVLGLPSEDGQKELQAYREMQKSFPTKKRYRFLNINNFVQDFGHTTLTGHANSALTSVITQLNYERIVTRLMNASYYPYFKYALYGANSCEKYGRGRDGDIEAFKKDFLPKELIALHDGKFTKDMRYDFLNENFQVSSASPVMPLINYILGPLGENTFYWSMNFMPRHILPDPRFQTVTNSRMNLAGVFNKEDRELRKVVRQRVQWANLHGQDVSLGESLNDMACEELAAISQKTLTEFLKTQDYLSFYKNDFRKLPNKNIQSCIGCHSVGSFFAPELPFYDENILKQALPNEWQGRGATLLELVKYKVSTGRMPLGISLTPMQREEVIQYFENLGATFP
;
A
#
# COMPACT_ATOMS: atom_id res chain seq x y z
N MET A 1 -50.82 -0.59 -39.29
CA MET A 1 -49.50 -1.13 -39.67
C MET A 1 -48.51 0.00 -39.86
N LYS A 2 -47.72 0.35 -38.83
CA LYS A 2 -46.47 1.13 -38.92
C LYS A 2 -45.89 1.30 -37.50
N LEU A 3 -44.56 1.23 -37.40
CA LEU A 3 -43.68 1.39 -36.24
C LEU A 3 -43.59 0.23 -35.22
N ILE A 4 -42.72 -0.74 -35.51
CA ILE A 4 -41.79 -1.31 -34.52
C ILE A 4 -40.47 -1.58 -35.24
N ALA A 5 -39.54 -0.63 -35.18
CA ALA A 5 -38.14 -0.89 -35.48
C ALA A 5 -37.27 0.22 -34.85
N ILE A 6 -36.16 -0.20 -34.25
CA ILE A 6 -35.02 0.61 -33.82
C ILE A 6 -35.22 1.33 -32.47
N LEU A 7 -34.79 0.67 -31.38
CA LEU A 7 -33.79 1.23 -30.46
C LEU A 7 -33.30 0.14 -29.47
N SER A 8 -32.74 -0.96 -30.00
CA SER A 8 -31.82 -1.77 -29.21
C SER A 8 -30.48 -1.05 -29.21
N LEU A 9 -30.39 0.01 -28.40
CA LEU A 9 -29.14 0.65 -28.04
C LEU A 9 -28.35 -0.42 -27.26
N TYR A 10 -27.60 -1.26 -27.98
CA TYR A 10 -26.49 -2.00 -27.41
C TYR A 10 -25.53 -0.94 -26.90
N ILE A 11 -25.73 -0.54 -25.64
CA ILE A 11 -24.66 -0.02 -24.82
C ILE A 11 -23.69 -1.20 -24.75
N LEU A 12 -22.78 -1.27 -25.72
CA LEU A 12 -21.47 -1.86 -25.53
C LEU A 12 -20.90 -1.09 -24.36
N THR A 13 -21.23 -1.56 -23.15
CA THR A 13 -20.43 -1.27 -21.98
C THR A 13 -19.08 -1.79 -22.41
N SER A 14 -18.19 -0.87 -22.77
CA SER A 14 -16.76 -1.14 -22.80
C SER A 14 -16.47 -1.57 -21.37
N GLN A 15 -16.59 -2.87 -21.12
CA GLN A 15 -16.05 -3.45 -19.91
C GLN A 15 -14.59 -3.02 -19.99
N ALA A 16 -14.20 -2.15 -19.08
CA ALA A 16 -12.82 -1.76 -18.90
C ALA A 16 -12.10 -3.02 -18.44
N PHE A 17 -11.76 -3.89 -19.41
CA PHE A 17 -11.05 -5.10 -19.15
C PHE A 17 -9.70 -4.72 -18.57
N ALA A 18 -9.25 -5.51 -17.61
CA ALA A 18 -7.87 -5.42 -17.19
C ALA A 18 -6.98 -5.59 -18.42
N PHE A 19 -5.81 -4.94 -18.40
CA PHE A 19 -4.74 -5.32 -19.30
C PHE A 19 -3.68 -5.95 -18.40
N SER A 20 -3.96 -7.17 -18.00
CA SER A 20 -3.14 -7.99 -17.09
C SER A 20 -1.81 -8.37 -17.73
N PHE A 21 -0.93 -8.97 -16.93
CA PHE A 21 0.34 -9.48 -17.46
C PHE A 21 0.15 -10.50 -18.59
N ASN A 22 -0.81 -11.43 -18.45
CA ASN A 22 -1.04 -12.47 -19.46
C ASN A 22 -1.55 -11.84 -20.76
N GLU A 23 -2.46 -10.88 -20.68
CA GLU A 23 -2.95 -10.16 -21.87
C GLU A 23 -1.84 -9.35 -22.54
N ALA A 24 -0.94 -8.74 -21.76
CA ALA A 24 0.24 -8.08 -22.28
C ALA A 24 1.20 -9.05 -22.98
N GLN A 25 1.47 -10.20 -22.36
CA GLN A 25 2.31 -11.26 -22.93
C GLN A 25 1.70 -11.80 -24.24
N GLU A 26 0.42 -12.16 -24.24
CA GLU A 26 -0.30 -12.65 -25.42
C GLU A 26 -0.29 -11.60 -26.55
N LEU A 27 -0.50 -10.32 -26.23
CA LEU A 27 -0.44 -9.24 -27.21
C LEU A 27 0.95 -9.15 -27.86
N ILE A 28 2.01 -9.21 -27.05
CA ILE A 28 3.39 -9.13 -27.54
C ILE A 28 3.73 -10.34 -28.40
N GLU A 29 3.44 -11.55 -27.91
CA GLU A 29 3.73 -12.80 -28.62
C GLU A 29 2.97 -12.87 -29.94
N LYS A 30 1.69 -12.50 -29.94
CA LYS A 30 0.87 -12.46 -31.15
C LYS A 30 1.46 -11.51 -32.19
N ASN A 31 1.74 -10.25 -31.81
CA ASN A 31 2.28 -9.27 -32.76
C ASN A 31 3.67 -9.68 -33.29
N ASN A 32 4.55 -10.17 -32.41
CA ASN A 32 5.91 -10.59 -32.81
C ASN A 32 5.95 -11.90 -33.61
N SER A 33 4.82 -12.61 -33.71
CA SER A 33 4.65 -13.81 -34.54
C SER A 33 3.99 -13.54 -35.89
N ASP A 34 3.50 -12.30 -36.11
CA ASP A 34 2.87 -11.91 -37.37
C ASP A 34 3.92 -11.86 -38.51
N ALA A 35 3.48 -12.14 -39.73
CA ALA A 35 4.32 -11.97 -40.91
C ALA A 35 4.66 -10.48 -41.17
N ASP A 36 3.79 -9.56 -40.74
CA ASP A 36 4.04 -8.13 -40.80
C ASP A 36 4.83 -7.62 -39.60
N THR A 37 6.15 -7.62 -39.72
CA THR A 37 7.09 -7.16 -38.68
C THR A 37 6.95 -5.68 -38.31
N ASN A 38 6.14 -4.89 -39.03
CA ASN A 38 5.88 -3.48 -38.66
C ASN A 38 5.06 -3.35 -37.38
N ASN A 39 4.36 -4.41 -36.95
CA ASN A 39 3.58 -4.44 -35.72
C ASN A 39 4.35 -5.01 -34.53
N ASP A 40 5.60 -5.40 -34.71
CA ASP A 40 6.41 -6.02 -33.67
C ASP A 40 6.57 -5.09 -32.46
N ILE A 41 6.32 -5.65 -31.27
CA ILE A 41 6.53 -4.99 -29.98
C ILE A 41 7.90 -5.43 -29.46
N LYS A 42 8.93 -4.63 -29.76
CA LYS A 42 10.35 -4.96 -29.47
C LYS A 42 11.01 -4.01 -28.49
N THR A 43 10.36 -2.90 -28.17
CA THR A 43 10.86 -1.88 -27.25
C THR A 43 9.82 -1.48 -26.23
N VAL A 44 10.28 -0.81 -25.17
CA VAL A 44 9.41 -0.17 -24.18
C VAL A 44 8.46 0.83 -24.86
N GLU A 45 8.96 1.58 -25.84
CA GLU A 45 8.19 2.53 -26.64
C GLU A 45 7.05 1.85 -27.41
N ASP A 46 7.33 0.72 -28.06
CA ASP A 46 6.32 -0.04 -28.82
C ASP A 46 5.23 -0.55 -27.87
N PHE A 47 5.63 -1.05 -26.70
CA PHE A 47 4.70 -1.52 -25.69
C PHE A 47 3.79 -0.40 -25.19
N ILE A 48 4.35 0.77 -24.85
CA ILE A 48 3.55 1.93 -24.40
C ILE A 48 2.59 2.37 -25.50
N ASN A 49 3.00 2.33 -26.77
CA ASN A 49 2.16 2.72 -27.90
C ASN A 49 0.91 1.83 -28.03
N VAL A 50 1.03 0.52 -27.77
CA VAL A 50 -0.10 -0.42 -27.87
C VAL A 50 -0.94 -0.53 -26.60
N LEU A 51 -0.51 0.09 -25.49
CA LEU A 51 -1.30 0.09 -24.25
C LEU A 51 -2.69 0.74 -24.48
N PRO A 52 -3.72 0.25 -23.79
CA PRO A 52 -5.03 0.90 -23.79
C PRO A 52 -4.95 2.37 -23.36
N GLU A 53 -5.85 3.17 -23.93
CA GLU A 53 -5.81 4.63 -23.81
C GLU A 53 -5.99 5.11 -22.35
N ASP A 54 -6.66 4.34 -21.51
CA ASP A 54 -6.80 4.68 -20.10
C ASP A 54 -5.46 4.67 -19.34
N TYR A 55 -4.54 3.75 -19.63
CA TYR A 55 -3.20 3.76 -19.01
C TYR A 55 -2.40 5.00 -19.41
N LYS A 56 -2.53 5.46 -20.66
CA LYS A 56 -1.86 6.66 -21.19
C LYS A 56 -2.41 7.97 -20.60
N ASN A 57 -3.62 7.90 -20.05
CA ASN A 57 -4.33 9.04 -19.44
C ASN A 57 -4.29 9.03 -17.91
N ASN A 58 -3.94 7.91 -17.28
CA ASN A 58 -3.96 7.73 -15.84
C ASN A 58 -2.57 7.33 -15.34
N PHE A 59 -1.79 8.32 -14.91
CA PHE A 59 -0.43 8.08 -14.45
C PHE A 59 0.03 9.08 -13.39
N ALA A 60 0.91 8.61 -12.50
CA ALA A 60 1.70 9.45 -11.60
C ALA A 60 3.13 9.60 -12.10
N LEU A 61 3.79 10.70 -11.72
CA LEU A 61 5.15 11.02 -12.12
C LEU A 61 6.06 11.07 -10.89
N MET A 62 7.14 10.28 -10.92
CA MET A 62 8.16 10.24 -9.89
C MET A 62 9.43 10.93 -10.39
N ILE A 63 9.67 12.16 -9.96
CA ILE A 63 10.91 12.93 -10.24
C ILE A 63 12.09 12.49 -9.38
N LYS A 64 11.86 11.72 -8.32
CA LYS A 64 12.91 11.10 -7.50
C LYS A 64 12.46 9.72 -7.01
N SER A 65 12.58 8.72 -7.89
CA SER A 65 12.24 7.33 -7.59
C SER A 65 13.32 6.65 -6.75
N LYS A 66 12.91 5.72 -5.89
CA LYS A 66 13.79 4.80 -5.14
C LYS A 66 13.72 3.36 -5.65
N SER A 67 13.10 3.14 -6.81
CA SER A 67 13.06 1.83 -7.46
C SER A 67 14.33 1.54 -8.25
N LEU A 68 14.35 0.40 -8.95
CA LEU A 68 15.40 0.04 -9.90
C LEU A 68 15.42 0.98 -11.12
N GLN A 69 14.23 1.46 -11.52
CA GLN A 69 14.07 2.52 -12.51
C GLN A 69 14.42 3.91 -11.96
N VAL A 70 15.61 4.40 -12.35
CA VAL A 70 16.12 5.74 -12.01
C VAL A 70 15.23 6.84 -12.60
N SER A 71 15.09 7.96 -11.88
CA SER A 71 14.39 9.14 -12.38
C SER A 71 14.96 10.47 -11.90
N ASN A 72 14.62 11.54 -12.61
CA ASN A 72 14.91 12.93 -12.26
C ASN A 72 13.80 13.87 -12.77
N SER A 73 13.90 15.18 -12.51
CA SER A 73 12.90 16.18 -12.92
C SER A 73 12.74 16.34 -14.43
N LYS A 74 13.71 15.94 -15.25
CA LYS A 74 13.61 15.96 -16.72
C LYS A 74 13.09 14.64 -17.28
N ASN A 75 13.36 13.56 -16.55
CA ASN A 75 13.18 12.18 -16.95
C ASN A 75 12.50 11.42 -15.80
N PRO A 76 11.21 11.71 -15.50
CA PRO A 76 10.51 11.08 -14.39
C PRO A 76 10.23 9.60 -14.67
N ARG A 77 10.13 8.80 -13.61
CA ARG A 77 9.53 7.47 -13.70
C ARG A 77 8.01 7.65 -13.74
N VAL A 78 7.36 6.93 -14.65
CA VAL A 78 5.93 6.98 -14.87
C VAL A 78 5.30 5.74 -14.23
N ILE A 79 4.21 5.92 -13.49
CA ILE A 79 3.43 4.85 -12.89
C ILE A 79 2.02 4.94 -13.49
N MET A 80 1.72 4.09 -14.47
CA MET A 80 0.44 4.05 -15.18
C MET A 80 -0.49 3.02 -14.56
N TYR A 81 -1.78 3.31 -14.51
CA TYR A 81 -2.80 2.43 -13.95
C TYR A 81 -4.07 2.47 -14.79
N GLY A 82 -4.70 1.30 -14.98
CA GLY A 82 -5.95 1.18 -15.72
C GLY A 82 -7.17 1.54 -14.88
N LEU A 83 -8.30 1.74 -15.54
CA LEU A 83 -9.59 1.99 -14.89
C LEU A 83 -10.09 0.81 -14.05
N ASN A 84 -9.64 -0.40 -14.39
CA ASN A 84 -9.88 -1.63 -13.64
C ASN A 84 -9.15 -1.66 -12.28
N ARG A 85 -8.16 -0.77 -12.09
CA ARG A 85 -7.35 -0.61 -10.87
C ARG A 85 -6.56 -1.85 -10.43
N ARG A 86 -6.43 -2.89 -11.25
CA ARG A 86 -5.74 -4.15 -10.84
C ARG A 86 -4.28 -4.19 -11.24
N THR A 87 -3.98 -3.66 -12.42
CA THR A 87 -2.66 -3.76 -13.03
C THR A 87 -2.04 -2.37 -13.14
N ILE A 88 -0.78 -2.27 -12.74
CA ILE A 88 0.03 -1.06 -12.76
C ILE A 88 1.28 -1.35 -13.57
N TYR A 89 1.56 -0.49 -14.55
CA TYR A 89 2.76 -0.54 -15.38
C TYR A 89 3.68 0.63 -15.05
N THR A 90 4.98 0.40 -15.03
CA THR A 90 5.94 1.47 -14.78
C THR A 90 7.14 1.44 -15.72
N PHE A 91 7.59 2.62 -16.11
CA PHE A 91 8.75 2.81 -16.98
C PHE A 91 9.49 4.12 -16.64
N ASN A 92 10.74 4.24 -17.05
CA ASN A 92 11.52 5.48 -17.01
C ASN A 92 11.88 5.99 -18.42
N SER A 93 12.58 7.12 -18.53
CA SER A 93 12.73 7.88 -19.78
C SER A 93 13.55 7.23 -20.90
N GLU A 94 14.65 6.57 -20.55
CA GLU A 94 15.74 6.29 -21.49
C GLU A 94 16.26 4.87 -21.31
N MET A 95 16.50 4.19 -22.43
CA MET A 95 17.06 2.84 -22.44
C MET A 95 18.43 2.74 -21.75
N SER A 96 19.21 3.82 -21.78
CA SER A 96 20.54 3.92 -21.14
C SER A 96 20.48 3.96 -19.61
N TYR A 97 19.32 4.25 -19.02
CA TYR A 97 19.16 4.29 -17.57
C TYR A 97 18.98 2.88 -17.02
N SER A 98 19.32 2.68 -15.74
CA SER A 98 19.01 1.42 -15.06
C SER A 98 17.51 1.13 -15.12
N GLY A 99 17.13 -0.08 -15.52
CA GLY A 99 15.74 -0.48 -15.80
C GLY A 99 15.14 0.15 -17.06
N GLY A 100 15.95 0.85 -17.87
CA GLY A 100 15.55 1.54 -19.10
C GLY A 100 14.99 0.64 -20.16
N ASN A 101 15.43 -0.61 -20.22
CA ASN A 101 15.02 -1.63 -21.16
C ASN A 101 13.82 -2.47 -20.67
N ALA A 102 13.14 -2.09 -19.58
CA ALA A 102 12.13 -2.93 -18.97
C ALA A 102 10.88 -2.16 -18.53
N ILE A 103 9.76 -2.88 -18.55
CA ILE A 103 8.50 -2.50 -17.91
C ILE A 103 8.40 -3.29 -16.60
N GLU A 104 8.35 -2.60 -15.45
CA GLU A 104 7.99 -3.25 -14.19
C GLU A 104 6.46 -3.24 -14.07
N LEU A 105 5.87 -4.37 -13.67
CA LEU A 105 4.44 -4.55 -13.51
C LEU A 105 4.11 -5.02 -12.09
N MET A 106 3.00 -4.49 -11.58
CA MET A 106 2.33 -4.97 -10.38
C MET A 106 0.89 -5.32 -10.76
N ASP A 107 0.45 -6.53 -10.42
CA ASP A 107 -0.92 -7.01 -10.63
C ASP A 107 -1.53 -7.50 -9.33
N THR A 108 -2.85 -7.69 -9.34
CA THR A 108 -3.55 -8.49 -8.32
C THR A 108 -4.23 -9.68 -8.97
N VAL A 109 -3.81 -10.87 -8.55
CA VAL A 109 -4.33 -12.14 -9.08
C VAL A 109 -5.12 -12.88 -8.01
N LYS A 110 -6.02 -13.76 -8.46
CA LYS A 110 -6.74 -14.69 -7.59
C LYS A 110 -5.98 -16.02 -7.52
N ASP A 111 -5.52 -16.38 -6.33
CA ASP A 111 -5.00 -17.70 -5.99
C ASP A 111 -6.04 -18.44 -5.13
N GLY A 112 -6.91 -19.21 -5.79
CA GLY A 112 -8.16 -19.69 -5.17
C GLY A 112 -9.03 -18.53 -4.70
N ASP A 113 -9.38 -18.53 -3.41
CA ASP A 113 -10.14 -17.44 -2.78
C ASP A 113 -9.25 -16.24 -2.36
N LYS A 114 -7.93 -16.35 -2.52
CA LYS A 114 -6.97 -15.33 -2.06
C LYS A 114 -6.72 -14.27 -3.12
N THR A 115 -6.78 -13.01 -2.73
CA THR A 115 -6.22 -11.92 -3.54
C THR A 115 -4.77 -11.71 -3.14
N VAL A 116 -3.84 -11.95 -4.06
CA VAL A 116 -2.41 -11.71 -3.84
C VAL A 116 -1.90 -10.68 -4.83
N PHE A 117 -0.91 -9.89 -4.39
CA PHE A 117 -0.14 -9.10 -5.35
C PHE A 117 0.76 -10.02 -6.15
N GLN A 118 1.11 -9.61 -7.35
CA GLN A 118 2.13 -10.27 -8.16
C GLN A 118 2.98 -9.22 -8.86
N PHE A 119 4.29 -9.36 -8.78
CA PHE A 119 5.24 -8.45 -9.41
C PHE A 119 5.94 -9.18 -10.54
N ARG A 120 6.05 -8.53 -11.69
CA ARG A 120 6.71 -9.08 -12.88
C ARG A 120 7.46 -8.01 -13.65
N GLU A 121 8.25 -8.44 -14.61
CA GLU A 121 8.95 -7.58 -15.54
C GLU A 121 8.80 -8.10 -16.97
N ILE A 122 8.67 -7.16 -17.91
CA ILE A 122 8.82 -7.41 -19.34
C ILE A 122 10.09 -6.68 -19.78
N ALA A 123 11.11 -7.43 -20.19
CA ALA A 123 12.40 -6.88 -20.58
C ALA A 123 12.61 -6.96 -22.11
N PHE A 124 13.10 -5.86 -22.68
CA PHE A 124 13.31 -5.62 -24.09
C PHE A 124 14.81 -5.48 -24.37
N ASN A 125 15.47 -6.58 -24.71
CA ASN A 125 16.92 -6.65 -24.90
C ASN A 125 17.27 -6.96 -26.35
N ASP A 126 17.95 -6.03 -27.03
CA ASP A 126 18.42 -6.21 -28.41
C ASP A 126 17.32 -6.68 -29.37
N GLY A 127 16.12 -6.10 -29.22
CA GLY A 127 14.93 -6.43 -30.00
C GLY A 127 14.27 -7.76 -29.65
N LYS A 128 14.70 -8.42 -28.58
CA LYS A 128 14.07 -9.62 -28.01
C LYS A 128 13.29 -9.26 -26.76
N VAL A 129 12.11 -9.85 -26.62
CA VAL A 129 11.28 -9.72 -25.41
C VAL A 129 11.48 -10.94 -24.53
N SER A 130 11.58 -10.70 -23.23
CA SER A 130 11.62 -11.73 -22.20
C SER A 130 10.69 -11.37 -21.05
N PHE A 131 10.08 -12.41 -20.49
CA PHE A 131 9.07 -12.32 -19.45
C PHE A 131 9.65 -12.90 -18.16
N SER A 132 9.53 -12.17 -17.05
CA SER A 132 9.94 -12.74 -15.77
C SER A 132 8.90 -13.74 -15.26
N GLU A 133 9.37 -14.72 -14.50
CA GLU A 133 8.52 -15.48 -13.58
C GLU A 133 7.80 -14.56 -12.58
N PRO A 134 6.70 -15.03 -11.95
CA PRO A 134 6.09 -14.36 -10.81
C PRO A 134 7.12 -13.97 -9.75
N ASN A 135 7.01 -12.76 -9.21
CA ASN A 135 7.69 -12.32 -8.01
C ASN A 135 9.22 -12.55 -8.07
N PRO A 136 9.91 -12.01 -9.09
CA PRO A 136 11.36 -12.21 -9.20
C PRO A 136 12.04 -11.61 -7.96
N ALA A 137 13.17 -12.21 -7.53
CA ALA A 137 13.85 -11.85 -6.28
C ALA A 137 14.14 -10.34 -6.13
N LYS A 138 14.43 -9.66 -7.24
CA LYS A 138 14.65 -8.20 -7.27
C LYS A 138 13.43 -7.37 -6.85
N CYS A 139 12.21 -7.88 -7.06
CA CYS A 139 10.96 -7.22 -6.68
C CYS A 139 10.58 -7.56 -5.24
N ILE A 140 10.59 -8.85 -4.87
CA ILE A 140 10.25 -9.34 -3.51
C ILE A 140 11.02 -8.56 -2.45
N LYS A 141 12.31 -8.35 -2.71
CA LYS A 141 13.25 -7.63 -1.86
C LYS A 141 12.77 -6.28 -1.32
N CYS A 142 11.96 -5.57 -2.11
CA CYS A 142 11.32 -4.33 -1.65
C CYS A 142 9.87 -4.56 -1.26
N HIS A 143 9.16 -5.43 -1.98
CA HIS A 143 7.70 -5.53 -1.91
C HIS A 143 7.17 -6.45 -0.81
N THR A 144 7.98 -7.31 -0.21
CA THR A 144 7.57 -8.21 0.91
C THR A 144 8.23 -7.90 2.25
N HIS A 145 9.05 -6.84 2.33
CA HIS A 145 10.00 -6.64 3.44
C HIS A 145 10.91 -7.85 3.72
N ASN A 146 11.31 -8.52 2.63
CA ASN A 146 12.19 -9.69 2.65
C ASN A 146 11.60 -10.94 3.32
N THR A 147 10.27 -11.08 3.32
CA THR A 147 9.67 -12.42 3.48
C THR A 147 9.52 -13.07 2.10
N LEU A 148 9.62 -14.40 2.02
CA LEU A 148 9.22 -15.14 0.82
C LEU A 148 7.70 -15.39 0.77
N ASP A 149 6.98 -14.84 1.74
CA ASP A 149 5.56 -15.09 1.92
C ASP A 149 4.76 -14.01 1.17
N GLU A 150 4.13 -14.46 0.08
CA GLU A 150 3.37 -13.62 -0.85
C GLU A 150 2.23 -12.85 -0.16
N GLN A 151 1.74 -13.33 0.99
CA GLN A 151 0.70 -12.62 1.74
C GLN A 151 1.18 -11.29 2.35
N TYR A 152 2.50 -11.09 2.48
CA TYR A 152 3.11 -9.84 2.93
C TYR A 152 3.42 -8.88 1.79
N MET A 153 3.32 -9.35 0.55
CA MET A 153 3.67 -8.56 -0.61
C MET A 153 2.72 -7.36 -0.73
N ARG A 154 3.28 -6.19 -1.05
CA ARG A 154 2.53 -4.93 -1.11
C ARG A 154 3.16 -3.91 -2.04
N PRO A 155 2.38 -2.91 -2.47
CA PRO A 155 2.90 -1.73 -3.12
C PRO A 155 3.82 -0.92 -2.18
N ASN A 156 4.89 -0.36 -2.74
CA ASN A 156 5.81 0.55 -2.05
C ASN A 156 5.39 2.01 -2.26
N TRP A 157 4.19 2.33 -1.79
CA TRP A 157 3.60 3.67 -1.88
C TRP A 157 3.23 4.15 -0.48
N GLN A 158 3.64 5.37 -0.12
CA GLN A 158 3.41 5.90 1.23
C GLN A 158 1.96 6.38 1.42
N PRO A 159 1.39 6.26 2.64
CA PRO A 159 0.11 6.89 2.99
C PRO A 159 0.16 8.43 2.94
N PHE A 160 -1.04 9.02 2.90
CA PHE A 160 -1.51 10.33 2.42
C PHE A 160 -0.69 11.64 2.65
N PHE A 161 -0.98 12.61 1.77
CA PHE A 161 -0.48 13.99 1.52
C PHE A 161 1.01 14.20 1.29
N ARG A 162 1.89 13.22 1.54
CA ARG A 162 3.32 13.33 1.21
C ARG A 162 3.84 12.12 0.45
N TRP A 163 4.08 12.29 -0.84
CA TRP A 163 4.72 11.29 -1.68
C TRP A 163 6.09 11.78 -2.06
N GLN A 164 7.10 11.49 -1.23
CA GLN A 164 8.45 12.00 -1.46
C GLN A 164 8.94 11.59 -2.85
N GLY A 165 9.29 12.59 -3.67
CA GLY A 165 9.80 12.37 -5.02
C GLY A 165 8.74 12.17 -6.09
N ALA A 166 7.44 12.17 -5.74
CA ALA A 166 6.37 12.38 -6.71
C ALA A 166 6.31 13.85 -7.12
N LEU A 167 5.85 14.11 -8.34
CA LEU A 167 5.45 15.45 -8.76
C LEU A 167 4.07 15.76 -8.17
N GLY A 168 3.87 16.91 -7.54
CA GLY A 168 2.68 17.16 -6.73
C GLY A 168 2.79 16.43 -5.39
N SER A 169 4.00 16.38 -4.82
CA SER A 169 4.31 15.56 -3.64
C SER A 169 3.47 15.92 -2.42
N ASN A 170 2.93 17.14 -2.38
CA ASN A 170 2.05 17.63 -1.33
C ASN A 170 0.60 17.73 -1.84
N ASP A 171 -0.15 16.63 -1.67
CA ASP A 171 -1.59 16.56 -1.98
C ASP A 171 -1.95 16.93 -3.43
N ASP A 172 -1.11 16.50 -4.39
CA ASP A 172 -1.24 16.81 -5.82
C ASP A 172 -1.16 18.31 -6.17
N VAL A 173 -0.72 19.15 -5.23
CA VAL A 173 -0.57 20.59 -5.47
C VAL A 173 0.83 20.90 -5.99
N LEU A 174 0.89 21.51 -7.17
CA LEU A 174 2.09 22.11 -7.75
C LEU A 174 2.10 23.61 -7.46
N GLY A 175 3.28 24.20 -7.29
CA GLY A 175 3.39 25.66 -7.14
C GLY A 175 2.96 26.16 -5.78
N LEU A 176 3.10 25.34 -4.72
CA LEU A 176 3.01 25.83 -3.36
C LEU A 176 4.05 26.93 -3.10
N PRO A 177 3.82 27.85 -2.13
CA PRO A 177 4.76 28.93 -1.80
C PRO A 177 6.13 28.48 -1.24
N SER A 178 6.40 27.17 -1.18
CA SER A 178 7.71 26.62 -0.84
C SER A 178 8.61 26.55 -2.06
N GLU A 179 9.93 26.58 -1.84
CA GLU A 179 10.93 26.40 -2.90
C GLU A 179 10.71 25.09 -3.67
N ASP A 180 10.43 23.99 -2.96
CA ASP A 180 10.14 22.70 -3.58
C ASP A 180 8.87 22.73 -4.43
N GLY A 181 7.81 23.41 -3.95
CA GLY A 181 6.56 23.55 -4.70
C GLY A 181 6.73 24.32 -6.01
N GLN A 182 7.54 25.39 -6.00
CA GLN A 182 7.87 26.15 -7.21
C GLN A 182 8.75 25.34 -8.17
N LYS A 183 9.72 24.58 -7.66
CA LYS A 183 10.55 23.66 -8.49
C LYS A 183 9.70 22.59 -9.15
N GLU A 184 8.72 22.02 -8.46
CA GLU A 184 7.78 21.05 -9.03
C GLU A 184 6.95 21.67 -10.16
N LEU A 185 6.40 22.87 -9.97
CA LEU A 185 5.64 23.57 -11.03
C LEU A 185 6.51 23.87 -12.26
N GLN A 186 7.74 24.35 -12.05
CA GLN A 186 8.66 24.60 -13.14
C GLN A 186 8.99 23.30 -13.89
N ALA A 187 9.32 22.23 -13.17
CA ALA A 187 9.59 20.93 -13.78
C ALA A 187 8.40 20.44 -14.60
N TYR A 188 7.17 20.59 -14.09
CA TYR A 188 5.96 20.23 -14.81
C TYR A 188 5.80 20.99 -16.14
N ARG A 189 6.00 22.31 -16.13
CA ARG A 189 5.93 23.14 -17.35
C ARG A 189 7.00 22.77 -18.38
N GLU A 190 8.20 22.40 -17.91
CA GLU A 190 9.26 21.88 -18.79
C GLU A 190 8.91 20.50 -19.37
N MET A 191 8.24 19.65 -18.58
CA MET A 191 7.71 18.36 -19.05
C MET A 191 6.65 18.56 -20.13
N GLN A 192 5.67 19.46 -19.93
CA GLN A 192 4.62 19.74 -20.93
C GLN A 192 5.22 20.14 -22.29
N LYS A 193 6.31 20.90 -22.30
CA LYS A 193 7.01 21.29 -23.53
C LYS A 193 7.80 20.15 -24.16
N SER A 194 8.46 19.32 -23.35
CA SER A 194 9.41 18.32 -23.84
C SER A 194 8.80 16.94 -24.12
N PHE A 195 7.77 16.55 -23.38
CA PHE A 195 7.14 15.23 -23.47
C PHE A 195 6.67 14.87 -24.89
N PRO A 196 6.01 15.77 -25.65
CA PRO A 196 5.57 15.47 -27.02
C PRO A 196 6.70 15.05 -27.97
N THR A 197 7.95 15.44 -27.67
CA THR A 197 9.12 15.13 -28.50
C THR A 197 9.95 13.95 -27.96
N LYS A 198 9.69 13.50 -26.73
CA LYS A 198 10.45 12.41 -26.10
C LYS A 198 9.85 11.06 -26.47
N LYS A 199 10.72 10.11 -26.85
CA LYS A 199 10.35 8.80 -27.42
C LYS A 199 9.23 8.07 -26.67
N ARG A 200 9.32 7.98 -25.34
CA ARG A 200 8.33 7.30 -24.49
C ARG A 200 7.17 8.19 -24.06
N TYR A 201 7.47 9.43 -23.69
CA TYR A 201 6.47 10.32 -23.08
C TYR A 201 5.48 10.92 -24.08
N ARG A 202 5.80 10.93 -25.38
CA ARG A 202 4.89 11.39 -26.43
C ARG A 202 3.57 10.62 -26.49
N PHE A 203 3.54 9.42 -25.92
CA PHE A 203 2.34 8.58 -25.85
C PHE A 203 1.46 8.91 -24.64
N LEU A 204 1.92 9.75 -23.72
CA LEU A 204 1.17 10.15 -22.54
C LEU A 204 0.42 11.46 -22.79
N ASN A 205 -0.80 11.55 -22.28
CA ASN A 205 -1.52 12.81 -22.26
C ASN A 205 -1.13 13.61 -21.02
N ILE A 206 -0.05 14.39 -21.12
CA ILE A 206 0.48 15.18 -19.98
C ILE A 206 -0.55 16.14 -19.39
N ASN A 207 -1.50 16.64 -20.18
CA ASN A 207 -2.53 17.56 -19.69
C ASN A 207 -3.58 16.88 -18.78
N ASN A 208 -3.66 15.55 -18.81
CA ASN A 208 -4.48 14.80 -17.87
C ASN A 208 -3.82 14.65 -16.49
N PHE A 209 -2.51 14.89 -16.38
CA PHE A 209 -1.83 14.95 -15.08
C PHE A 209 -2.34 16.16 -14.29
N VAL A 210 -2.21 17.36 -14.86
CA VAL A 210 -2.80 18.62 -14.35
C VAL A 210 -3.04 19.60 -15.50
N GLN A 211 -4.20 20.24 -15.58
CA GLN A 211 -4.41 21.31 -16.56
C GLN A 211 -3.73 22.62 -16.08
N ASP A 212 -2.81 23.17 -16.88
CA ASP A 212 -2.15 24.45 -16.59
C ASP A 212 -2.77 25.57 -17.42
N PHE A 213 -3.54 26.43 -16.77
CA PHE A 213 -4.11 27.65 -17.36
C PHE A 213 -3.28 28.90 -17.06
N GLY A 214 -1.99 28.73 -16.76
CA GLY A 214 -1.07 29.82 -16.41
C GLY A 214 -1.13 30.22 -14.93
N HIS A 215 -1.74 29.41 -14.06
CA HIS A 215 -1.84 29.70 -12.64
C HIS A 215 -0.51 29.51 -11.90
N THR A 216 -0.35 30.20 -10.76
CA THR A 216 0.84 30.07 -9.90
C THR A 216 0.81 28.80 -9.04
N THR A 217 -0.35 28.18 -8.93
CA THR A 217 -0.60 26.95 -8.20
C THR A 217 -1.56 26.11 -9.02
N LEU A 218 -1.25 24.82 -9.17
CA LEU A 218 -2.08 23.88 -9.92
C LEU A 218 -2.46 22.72 -9.00
N THR A 219 -3.70 22.25 -9.09
CA THR A 219 -4.17 21.10 -8.31
C THR A 219 -4.47 19.95 -9.25
N GLY A 220 -3.75 18.85 -9.06
CA GLY A 220 -3.95 17.60 -9.75
C GLY A 220 -4.73 16.58 -8.94
N HIS A 221 -4.75 15.37 -9.47
CA HIS A 221 -5.37 14.21 -8.82
C HIS A 221 -4.59 12.91 -9.05
N ALA A 222 -3.46 12.95 -9.72
CA ALA A 222 -2.74 11.76 -10.18
C ALA A 222 -2.25 10.88 -9.02
N ASN A 223 -1.59 11.46 -8.02
CA ASN A 223 -1.08 10.71 -6.87
C ASN A 223 -2.22 10.25 -5.97
N SER A 224 -3.24 11.09 -5.80
CA SER A 224 -4.45 10.75 -5.03
C SER A 224 -5.23 9.61 -5.68
N ALA A 225 -5.42 9.62 -6.99
CA ALA A 225 -6.06 8.54 -7.73
C ALA A 225 -5.23 7.25 -7.68
N LEU A 226 -3.92 7.31 -7.88
CA LEU A 226 -3.02 6.17 -7.71
C LEU A 226 -3.07 5.62 -6.27
N THR A 227 -3.02 6.50 -5.27
CA THR A 227 -3.12 6.10 -3.85
C THR A 227 -4.43 5.38 -3.60
N SER A 228 -5.54 5.90 -4.12
CA SER A 228 -6.87 5.30 -4.02
C SER A 228 -6.94 3.89 -4.64
N VAL A 229 -6.39 3.72 -5.85
CA VAL A 229 -6.24 2.42 -6.54
C VAL A 229 -5.49 1.43 -5.66
N ILE A 230 -4.27 1.80 -5.24
CA ILE A 230 -3.38 0.95 -4.47
C ILE A 230 -3.99 0.59 -3.11
N THR A 231 -4.62 1.57 -2.45
CA THR A 231 -5.30 1.42 -1.15
C THR A 231 -6.33 0.31 -1.17
N GLN A 232 -7.19 0.32 -2.20
CA GLN A 232 -8.20 -0.72 -2.33
C GLN A 232 -7.59 -2.11 -2.45
N LEU A 233 -6.64 -2.29 -3.37
CA LEU A 233 -6.00 -3.58 -3.61
C LEU A 233 -5.34 -4.11 -2.34
N ASN A 234 -4.74 -3.22 -1.55
CA ASN A 234 -4.13 -3.59 -0.29
C ASN A 234 -5.15 -3.99 0.77
N TYR A 235 -6.34 -3.37 0.82
CA TYR A 235 -7.42 -3.85 1.68
C TYR A 235 -7.93 -5.23 1.26
N GLU A 236 -8.08 -5.49 -0.05
CA GLU A 236 -8.41 -6.85 -0.55
C GLU A 236 -7.39 -7.87 -0.02
N ARG A 237 -6.10 -7.57 -0.16
CA ARG A 237 -5.02 -8.42 0.37
C ARG A 237 -5.08 -8.57 1.90
N ILE A 238 -5.26 -7.48 2.65
CA ILE A 238 -5.31 -7.51 4.12
C ILE A 238 -6.44 -8.40 4.61
N VAL A 239 -7.65 -8.25 4.05
CA VAL A 239 -8.79 -9.08 4.44
C VAL A 239 -8.56 -10.54 4.07
N THR A 240 -8.04 -10.82 2.87
CA THR A 240 -7.65 -12.18 2.50
C THR A 240 -6.66 -12.78 3.50
N ARG A 241 -5.62 -12.04 3.90
CA ARG A 241 -4.64 -12.51 4.90
C ARG A 241 -5.33 -12.79 6.24
N LEU A 242 -6.15 -11.85 6.70
CA LEU A 242 -6.93 -12.02 7.92
C LEU A 242 -7.78 -13.29 7.86
N MET A 243 -8.53 -13.49 6.78
CA MET A 243 -9.40 -14.68 6.60
C MET A 243 -8.64 -16.01 6.65
N ASN A 244 -7.37 -16.01 6.27
CA ASN A 244 -6.52 -17.20 6.32
C ASN A 244 -5.81 -17.39 7.65
N ALA A 245 -5.85 -16.41 8.54
CA ALA A 245 -5.25 -16.53 9.86
C ALA A 245 -6.10 -17.45 10.75
N SER A 246 -5.44 -18.31 11.52
CA SER A 246 -6.12 -19.30 12.37
C SER A 246 -6.93 -18.67 13.51
N TYR A 247 -6.65 -17.43 13.91
CA TYR A 247 -7.45 -16.70 14.89
C TYR A 247 -8.73 -16.08 14.27
N TYR A 248 -8.78 -15.89 12.95
CA TYR A 248 -9.84 -15.10 12.31
C TYR A 248 -11.26 -15.60 12.55
N PRO A 249 -11.56 -16.91 12.52
CA PRO A 249 -12.92 -17.40 12.81
C PRO A 249 -13.46 -16.92 14.15
N TYR A 250 -12.58 -16.70 15.14
CA TYR A 250 -12.94 -16.23 16.47
C TYR A 250 -13.07 -14.71 16.56
N PHE A 251 -12.22 -13.97 15.83
CA PHE A 251 -12.10 -12.51 15.94
C PHE A 251 -12.82 -11.73 14.84
N LYS A 252 -13.34 -12.37 13.79
CA LYS A 252 -13.94 -11.67 12.63
C LYS A 252 -15.06 -10.69 12.99
N TYR A 253 -15.89 -11.01 13.98
CA TYR A 253 -16.97 -10.14 14.43
C TYR A 253 -16.46 -8.90 15.18
N ALA A 254 -15.44 -9.07 16.02
CA ALA A 254 -14.73 -7.97 16.67
C ALA A 254 -14.03 -7.08 15.64
N LEU A 255 -13.30 -7.67 14.69
CA LEU A 255 -12.61 -6.95 13.61
C LEU A 255 -13.59 -6.14 12.76
N TYR A 256 -14.71 -6.74 12.40
CA TYR A 256 -15.73 -6.08 11.61
C TYR A 256 -16.46 -4.98 12.41
N GLY A 257 -16.78 -5.24 13.68
CA GLY A 257 -17.39 -4.26 14.58
C GLY A 257 -16.50 -3.04 14.83
N ALA A 258 -15.20 -3.26 15.07
CA ALA A 258 -14.20 -2.19 15.17
C ALA A 258 -14.19 -1.28 13.95
N ASN A 259 -14.38 -1.87 12.77
CA ASN A 259 -14.49 -1.13 11.51
C ASN A 259 -15.84 -0.45 11.32
N SER A 260 -16.94 -1.11 11.66
CA SER A 260 -18.26 -0.77 11.11
C SER A 260 -19.20 -0.11 12.12
N CYS A 261 -18.86 -0.07 13.41
CA CYS A 261 -19.68 0.55 14.47
C CYS A 261 -19.26 1.98 14.80
N GLU A 262 -20.18 2.94 14.59
CA GLU A 262 -19.85 4.36 14.63
C GLU A 262 -19.53 4.86 16.03
N LYS A 263 -20.15 4.26 17.05
CA LYS A 263 -19.89 4.59 18.45
C LYS A 263 -18.41 4.45 18.87
N TYR A 264 -17.59 3.71 18.12
CA TYR A 264 -16.13 3.61 18.39
C TYR A 264 -15.27 4.38 17.38
N GLY A 265 -15.90 5.01 16.39
CA GLY A 265 -15.26 5.57 15.21
C GLY A 265 -14.45 6.84 15.44
N ARG A 266 -14.00 7.14 16.67
CA ARG A 266 -13.05 8.23 16.95
C ARG A 266 -11.69 7.72 17.47
N GLY A 267 -11.54 6.43 17.76
CA GLY A 267 -10.25 5.82 18.14
C GLY A 267 -9.61 6.36 19.42
N ARG A 268 -10.37 7.11 20.23
CA ARG A 268 -9.94 7.66 21.52
C ARG A 268 -9.90 6.54 22.57
N ASP A 269 -9.25 6.81 23.69
CA ASP A 269 -9.15 5.81 24.78
C ASP A 269 -10.52 5.33 25.24
N GLY A 270 -11.47 6.24 25.42
CA GLY A 270 -12.84 5.88 25.78
C GLY A 270 -13.54 5.02 24.72
N ASP A 271 -13.20 5.18 23.45
CA ASP A 271 -13.77 4.36 22.37
C ASP A 271 -13.18 2.94 22.40
N ILE A 272 -11.88 2.80 22.71
CA ILE A 272 -11.21 1.51 22.91
C ILE A 272 -11.81 0.79 24.12
N GLU A 273 -11.98 1.47 25.25
CA GLU A 273 -12.56 0.88 26.47
C GLU A 273 -14.02 0.45 26.27
N ALA A 274 -14.82 1.26 25.58
CA ALA A 274 -16.18 0.89 25.20
C ALA A 274 -16.19 -0.33 24.26
N PHE A 275 -15.31 -0.35 23.25
CA PHE A 275 -15.19 -1.47 22.33
C PHE A 275 -14.79 -2.78 23.05
N LYS A 276 -13.78 -2.73 23.93
CA LYS A 276 -13.34 -3.86 24.74
C LYS A 276 -14.52 -4.49 25.47
N LYS A 277 -15.26 -3.67 26.22
CA LYS A 277 -16.41 -4.09 27.04
C LYS A 277 -17.49 -4.75 26.20
N ASP A 278 -17.76 -4.21 25.03
CA ASP A 278 -18.87 -4.66 24.20
C ASP A 278 -18.50 -5.91 23.39
N PHE A 279 -17.27 -6.02 22.87
CA PHE A 279 -16.90 -7.07 21.91
C PHE A 279 -16.11 -8.24 22.50
N LEU A 280 -15.48 -8.08 23.66
CA LEU A 280 -14.52 -9.06 24.18
C LEU A 280 -14.92 -9.53 25.59
N PRO A 281 -14.77 -10.83 25.90
CA PRO A 281 -14.93 -11.32 27.27
C PRO A 281 -13.82 -10.80 28.18
N LYS A 282 -14.14 -10.64 29.47
CA LYS A 282 -13.25 -10.01 30.48
C LYS A 282 -11.88 -10.67 30.57
N GLU A 283 -11.84 -12.00 30.49
CA GLU A 283 -10.63 -12.80 30.54
C GLU A 283 -9.71 -12.50 29.35
N LEU A 284 -10.28 -12.32 28.16
CA LEU A 284 -9.51 -11.97 26.96
C LEU A 284 -9.01 -10.53 27.01
N ILE A 285 -9.79 -9.60 27.57
CA ILE A 285 -9.35 -8.22 27.81
C ILE A 285 -8.07 -8.22 28.67
N ALA A 286 -8.05 -8.98 29.77
CA ALA A 286 -6.86 -9.06 30.62
C ALA A 286 -5.63 -9.62 29.87
N LEU A 287 -5.82 -10.59 28.99
CA LEU A 287 -4.75 -11.13 28.15
C LEU A 287 -4.24 -10.12 27.12
N HIS A 288 -5.15 -9.42 26.44
CA HIS A 288 -4.80 -8.38 25.48
C HIS A 288 -4.08 -7.22 26.16
N ASP A 289 -4.61 -6.69 27.27
CA ASP A 289 -4.01 -5.57 28.00
C ASP A 289 -2.60 -5.90 28.53
N GLY A 290 -2.34 -7.16 28.88
CA GLY A 290 -1.00 -7.61 29.26
C GLY A 290 0.05 -7.59 28.13
N LYS A 291 -0.40 -7.57 26.86
CA LYS A 291 0.46 -7.61 25.67
C LYS A 291 0.39 -6.35 24.80
N PHE A 292 -0.74 -5.66 24.83
CA PHE A 292 -0.97 -4.45 24.05
C PHE A 292 -0.16 -3.30 24.63
N THR A 293 0.68 -2.69 23.80
CA THR A 293 1.49 -1.55 24.19
C THR A 293 0.97 -0.28 23.53
N LYS A 294 1.28 0.88 24.12
CA LYS A 294 0.96 2.18 23.51
C LYS A 294 1.53 2.30 22.09
N ASP A 295 2.68 1.70 21.83
CA ASP A 295 3.33 1.71 20.51
C ASP A 295 2.55 0.93 19.45
N MET A 296 1.82 -0.12 19.84
CA MET A 296 0.94 -0.86 18.93
C MET A 296 -0.28 -0.04 18.52
N ARG A 297 -0.68 0.96 19.31
CA ARG A 297 -1.91 1.73 19.07
C ARG A 297 -1.87 2.54 17.78
N TYR A 298 -0.70 2.99 17.37
CA TYR A 298 -0.55 3.97 16.30
C TYR A 298 0.22 3.40 15.12
N ASP A 299 -0.37 3.51 13.93
CA ASP A 299 0.37 3.39 12.68
C ASP A 299 1.31 4.61 12.53
N PHE A 300 2.24 4.54 11.56
CA PHE A 300 3.36 5.45 11.23
C PHE A 300 3.20 6.98 11.49
N LEU A 301 2.00 7.51 11.68
CA LEU A 301 1.69 8.94 11.66
C LEU A 301 1.35 9.58 13.02
N ASN A 302 0.95 8.86 14.08
CA ASN A 302 -0.03 9.47 14.99
C ASN A 302 0.44 10.12 16.33
N GLU A 303 1.72 10.34 16.60
CA GLU A 303 2.07 11.18 17.79
C GLU A 303 2.49 12.61 17.43
N ASN A 304 3.24 12.79 16.33
CA ASN A 304 3.72 14.12 15.92
C ASN A 304 3.03 14.67 14.68
N PHE A 305 2.41 13.81 13.86
CA PHE A 305 1.53 14.25 12.79
C PHE A 305 0.10 14.07 13.29
N GLN A 306 -0.45 15.10 13.92
CA GLN A 306 -1.90 15.23 14.12
C GLN A 306 -2.57 15.38 12.75
N VAL A 307 -2.50 14.34 11.91
CA VAL A 307 -3.25 14.29 10.68
C VAL A 307 -4.67 13.98 11.12
N SER A 308 -5.56 14.98 11.06
CA SER A 308 -6.98 14.86 11.35
C SER A 308 -7.71 13.81 10.49
N SER A 309 -7.00 13.18 9.54
CA SER A 309 -7.47 12.15 8.62
C SER A 309 -6.94 10.74 8.91
N ALA A 310 -6.16 10.52 9.97
CA ALA A 310 -5.79 9.16 10.38
C ALA A 310 -7.08 8.40 10.73
N SER A 311 -7.25 7.20 10.17
CA SER A 311 -8.48 6.46 10.40
C SER A 311 -8.60 6.10 11.88
N PRO A 312 -9.67 6.53 12.54
CA PRO A 312 -9.89 6.28 13.96
C PRO A 312 -10.09 4.80 14.30
N VAL A 313 -10.20 3.94 13.28
CA VAL A 313 -10.42 2.50 13.43
C VAL A 313 -9.13 1.71 13.69
N MET A 314 -7.98 2.19 13.22
CA MET A 314 -6.72 1.44 13.36
C MET A 314 -6.36 1.12 14.82
N PRO A 315 -6.53 2.02 15.81
CA PRO A 315 -6.31 1.68 17.22
C PRO A 315 -7.12 0.46 17.70
N LEU A 316 -8.37 0.31 17.24
CA LEU A 316 -9.24 -0.81 17.61
C LEU A 316 -8.78 -2.10 16.94
N ILE A 317 -8.45 -2.04 15.64
CA ILE A 317 -7.89 -3.19 14.91
C ILE A 317 -6.57 -3.63 15.56
N ASN A 318 -5.68 -2.70 15.87
CA ASN A 318 -4.38 -2.98 16.47
C ASN A 318 -4.52 -3.55 17.88
N TYR A 319 -5.55 -3.13 18.63
CA TYR A 319 -5.85 -3.74 19.92
C TYR A 319 -6.26 -5.21 19.80
N ILE A 320 -6.99 -5.56 18.74
CA ILE A 320 -7.36 -6.97 18.47
C ILE A 320 -6.14 -7.77 18.00
N LEU A 321 -5.39 -7.22 17.05
CA LEU A 321 -4.40 -7.94 16.26
C LEU A 321 -2.99 -7.93 16.86
N GLY A 322 -2.59 -6.83 17.48
CA GLY A 322 -1.25 -6.66 18.07
C GLY A 322 -0.90 -7.75 19.08
N PRO A 323 -1.77 -8.05 20.07
CA PRO A 323 -1.56 -9.16 21.02
C PRO A 323 -1.47 -10.55 20.37
N LEU A 324 -2.07 -10.71 19.18
CA LEU A 324 -2.02 -11.94 18.37
C LEU A 324 -0.78 -12.01 17.47
N GLY A 325 0.08 -10.99 17.51
CA GLY A 325 1.33 -10.96 16.75
C GLY A 325 1.26 -10.34 15.37
N GLU A 326 0.12 -9.75 15.04
CA GLU A 326 -0.10 -9.14 13.75
C GLU A 326 0.39 -7.69 13.76
N ASN A 327 1.27 -7.37 12.81
CA ASN A 327 1.77 -6.01 12.64
C ASN A 327 1.02 -5.30 11.51
N THR A 328 0.17 -4.36 11.90
CA THR A 328 -0.64 -3.52 11.02
C THR A 328 0.09 -2.27 10.52
N PHE A 329 1.32 -2.01 10.99
CA PHE A 329 2.13 -0.85 10.59
C PHE A 329 2.25 -0.72 9.05
N TYR A 330 2.33 -1.85 8.36
CA TYR A 330 2.45 -1.93 6.90
C TYR A 330 1.11 -2.05 6.16
N TRP A 331 0.01 -1.99 6.89
CA TRP A 331 -1.34 -2.05 6.32
C TRP A 331 -1.83 -0.66 5.92
N SER A 332 -1.28 0.38 6.55
CA SER A 332 -1.82 1.74 6.43
C SER A 332 -1.57 2.35 5.05
N MET A 333 -2.66 2.46 4.29
CA MET A 333 -2.90 3.50 3.30
C MET A 333 -4.19 4.23 3.69
N ASN A 334 -4.15 4.88 4.86
CA ASN A 334 -5.25 5.74 5.28
C ASN A 334 -5.24 6.97 4.38
N PHE A 335 -6.22 7.00 3.47
CA PHE A 335 -6.37 7.99 2.43
C PHE A 335 -7.72 8.68 2.62
N MET A 336 -7.66 10.00 2.85
CA MET A 336 -8.81 10.87 2.75
C MET A 336 -8.33 12.07 1.94
N PRO A 337 -8.52 12.07 0.61
CA PRO A 337 -8.05 13.17 -0.21
C PRO A 337 -8.71 14.45 0.27
N ARG A 338 -7.97 15.57 0.31
CA ARG A 338 -8.60 16.87 0.65
C ARG A 338 -9.59 17.31 -0.42
N HIS A 339 -9.47 16.74 -1.62
CA HIS A 339 -10.25 17.08 -2.79
C HIS A 339 -11.00 15.85 -3.32
N ILE A 340 -12.22 16.08 -3.80
CA ILE A 340 -12.98 15.06 -4.52
C ILE A 340 -12.25 14.78 -5.84
N LEU A 341 -11.99 13.51 -6.14
CA LEU A 341 -11.37 13.13 -7.41
C LEU A 341 -12.36 13.37 -8.57
N PRO A 342 -11.91 13.92 -9.71
CA PRO A 342 -12.79 14.31 -10.81
C PRO A 342 -13.41 13.09 -11.48
N ASP A 343 -12.69 11.98 -11.53
CA ASP A 343 -13.24 10.70 -11.99
C ASP A 343 -13.83 9.95 -10.79
N PRO A 344 -15.14 9.68 -10.79
CA PRO A 344 -15.76 8.90 -9.72
C PRO A 344 -15.26 7.44 -9.70
N ARG A 345 -14.80 6.90 -10.84
CA ARG A 345 -13.94 5.71 -10.83
C ARG A 345 -12.61 6.21 -10.30
N PHE A 346 -12.07 5.80 -9.18
CA PHE A 346 -10.89 6.37 -8.48
C PHE A 346 -11.32 7.13 -7.23
N GLN A 347 -12.55 7.63 -7.13
CA GLN A 347 -13.13 7.90 -5.81
C GLN A 347 -13.24 6.56 -5.08
N THR A 348 -12.36 6.33 -4.11
CA THR A 348 -12.64 5.38 -3.03
C THR A 348 -13.53 6.10 -2.04
N VAL A 349 -14.35 5.34 -1.33
CA VAL A 349 -15.02 5.88 -0.14
C VAL A 349 -13.93 6.43 0.76
N THR A 350 -14.05 7.71 1.07
CA THR A 350 -12.99 8.59 1.62
C THR A 350 -12.56 8.24 3.04
N ASN A 351 -13.06 7.14 3.61
CA ASN A 351 -12.61 6.62 4.88
C ASN A 351 -12.27 5.12 4.75
N SER A 352 -11.18 4.70 5.39
CA SER A 352 -10.72 3.31 5.35
C SER A 352 -11.69 2.32 6.00
N ARG A 353 -12.57 2.79 6.89
CA ARG A 353 -13.61 1.97 7.51
C ARG A 353 -14.60 1.43 6.47
N MET A 354 -15.01 2.25 5.51
CA MET A 354 -15.92 1.83 4.45
C MET A 354 -15.22 0.89 3.45
N ASN A 355 -13.95 1.16 3.11
CA ASN A 355 -13.18 0.27 2.25
C ASN A 355 -12.99 -1.11 2.91
N LEU A 356 -12.48 -1.14 4.14
CA LEU A 356 -12.18 -2.39 4.84
C LEU A 356 -13.47 -3.18 5.16
N ALA A 357 -14.54 -2.52 5.61
CA ALA A 357 -15.84 -3.16 5.82
C ALA A 357 -16.48 -3.65 4.51
N GLY A 358 -16.33 -2.92 3.40
CA GLY A 358 -16.79 -3.33 2.09
C GLY A 358 -16.10 -4.62 1.63
N VAL A 359 -14.78 -4.70 1.78
CA VAL A 359 -14.01 -5.91 1.46
C VAL A 359 -14.40 -7.08 2.36
N PHE A 360 -14.54 -6.89 3.68
CA PHE A 360 -15.01 -7.95 4.57
C PHE A 360 -16.37 -8.52 4.14
N ASN A 361 -17.32 -7.67 3.76
CA ASN A 361 -18.63 -8.13 3.30
C ASN A 361 -18.56 -8.84 1.96
N LYS A 362 -17.68 -8.41 1.07
CA LYS A 362 -17.48 -9.07 -0.23
C LYS A 362 -16.94 -10.50 -0.04
N GLU A 363 -15.94 -10.65 0.82
CA GLU A 363 -15.17 -11.90 0.93
C GLU A 363 -15.75 -12.87 2.00
N ASP A 364 -16.32 -12.39 3.12
CA ASP A 364 -16.88 -13.24 4.18
C ASP A 364 -18.41 -13.37 4.11
N ARG A 365 -18.89 -14.49 3.57
CA ARG A 365 -20.32 -14.76 3.39
C ARG A 365 -21.09 -14.86 4.71
N GLU A 366 -20.48 -15.34 5.78
CA GLU A 366 -21.16 -15.48 7.08
C GLU A 366 -21.37 -14.11 7.73
N LEU A 367 -20.31 -13.31 7.75
CA LEU A 367 -20.39 -11.93 8.21
C LEU A 367 -21.41 -11.13 7.39
N ARG A 368 -21.39 -11.31 6.06
CA ARG A 368 -22.36 -10.70 5.16
C ARG A 368 -23.80 -11.11 5.50
N LYS A 369 -24.07 -12.32 5.97
CA LYS A 369 -25.44 -12.74 6.39
C LYS A 369 -25.91 -11.97 7.63
N VAL A 370 -25.01 -11.76 8.60
CA VAL A 370 -25.30 -10.98 9.82
C VAL A 370 -25.59 -9.51 9.47
N VAL A 371 -24.94 -8.98 8.44
CA VAL A 371 -24.99 -7.55 8.09
C VAL A 371 -26.01 -7.20 6.99
N ARG A 372 -26.26 -8.10 6.02
CA ARG A 372 -26.99 -7.82 4.77
C ARG A 372 -28.38 -7.22 4.92
N GLN A 373 -29.04 -7.43 6.05
CA GLN A 373 -30.40 -6.91 6.24
C GLN A 373 -30.43 -5.39 6.49
N ARG A 374 -29.28 -4.72 6.65
CA ARG A 374 -29.22 -3.37 7.25
C ARG A 374 -28.26 -2.39 6.57
N VAL A 375 -27.66 -2.78 5.44
CA VAL A 375 -26.72 -1.93 4.69
C VAL A 375 -27.14 -1.86 3.23
N GLN A 376 -27.40 -0.65 2.73
CA GLN A 376 -27.57 -0.42 1.30
C GLN A 376 -26.21 -0.49 0.61
N TRP A 377 -26.15 -1.18 -0.52
CA TRP A 377 -24.93 -1.34 -1.32
C TRP A 377 -25.10 -0.61 -2.65
N ALA A 378 -24.08 0.12 -3.08
CA ALA A 378 -23.92 0.55 -4.45
C ALA A 378 -22.75 -0.17 -5.06
N ASN A 379 -22.91 -0.60 -6.30
CA ASN A 379 -21.75 -0.91 -7.11
C ASN A 379 -21.16 0.40 -7.65
N LEU A 380 -20.16 0.95 -6.96
CA LEU A 380 -19.39 2.10 -7.44
C LEU A 380 -18.19 1.57 -8.24
N HIS A 381 -18.36 1.50 -9.56
CA HIS A 381 -17.28 1.19 -10.51
C HIS A 381 -16.66 -0.20 -10.33
N GLY A 382 -17.50 -1.23 -10.22
CA GLY A 382 -17.07 -2.61 -10.01
C GLY A 382 -16.82 -2.96 -8.54
N GLN A 383 -17.12 -2.06 -7.61
CA GLN A 383 -16.93 -2.25 -6.17
C GLN A 383 -18.26 -2.15 -5.44
N ASP A 384 -18.61 -3.16 -4.65
CA ASP A 384 -19.73 -3.08 -3.72
C ASP A 384 -19.32 -2.19 -2.54
N VAL A 385 -19.78 -0.94 -2.55
CA VAL A 385 -19.58 0.06 -1.51
C VAL A 385 -20.86 0.18 -0.68
N SER A 386 -20.73 0.22 0.63
CA SER A 386 -21.84 0.56 1.52
C SER A 386 -22.28 2.01 1.25
N LEU A 387 -23.52 2.21 0.78
CA LEU A 387 -24.15 3.53 0.66
C LEU A 387 -24.58 4.12 2.00
N GLY A 388 -24.62 3.29 3.06
CA GLY A 388 -24.92 3.72 4.42
C GLY A 388 -23.67 4.09 5.19
N GLU A 389 -23.71 5.23 5.87
CA GLU A 389 -22.78 5.59 6.94
C GLU A 389 -23.05 4.65 8.12
N SER A 390 -22.14 3.71 8.35
CA SER A 390 -22.12 2.83 9.53
C SER A 390 -23.25 1.82 9.69
N LEU A 391 -22.98 0.80 10.51
CA LEU A 391 -24.02 -0.05 11.07
C LEU A 391 -24.81 0.73 12.12
N ASN A 392 -26.13 0.58 12.10
CA ASN A 392 -26.94 1.08 13.21
C ASN A 392 -26.60 0.37 14.53
N ASP A 393 -26.92 1.01 15.66
CA ASP A 393 -26.57 0.50 16.99
C ASP A 393 -27.06 -0.93 17.23
N MET A 394 -28.26 -1.26 16.75
CA MET A 394 -28.83 -2.61 16.86
C MET A 394 -27.98 -3.68 16.16
N ALA A 395 -27.42 -3.38 14.98
CA ALA A 395 -26.53 -4.31 14.27
C ALA A 395 -25.17 -4.43 14.99
N CYS A 396 -24.71 -3.35 15.62
CA CYS A 396 -23.51 -3.35 16.43
C CYS A 396 -23.65 -4.16 17.72
N GLU A 397 -24.79 -4.06 18.40
CA GLU A 397 -25.10 -4.88 19.57
C GLU A 397 -25.19 -6.36 19.22
N GLU A 398 -25.80 -6.69 18.08
CA GLU A 398 -25.88 -8.06 17.59
C GLU A 398 -24.48 -8.64 17.28
N LEU A 399 -23.64 -7.90 16.56
CA LEU A 399 -22.24 -8.29 16.31
C LEU A 399 -21.44 -8.43 17.61
N ALA A 400 -21.63 -7.51 18.55
CA ALA A 400 -20.99 -7.54 19.87
C ALA A 400 -21.37 -8.82 20.64
N ALA A 401 -22.66 -9.16 20.66
CA ALA A 401 -23.16 -10.39 21.30
C ALA A 401 -22.59 -11.66 20.65
N ILE A 402 -22.56 -11.72 19.31
CA ILE A 402 -21.95 -12.85 18.57
C ILE A 402 -20.45 -12.94 18.88
N SER A 403 -19.75 -11.80 18.90
CA SER A 403 -18.32 -11.72 19.21
C SER A 403 -18.04 -12.25 20.62
N GLN A 404 -18.73 -11.74 21.64
CA GLN A 404 -18.54 -12.19 23.03
C GLN A 404 -18.79 -13.69 23.17
N LYS A 405 -19.88 -14.19 22.58
CA LYS A 405 -20.19 -15.63 22.61
C LYS A 405 -19.07 -16.45 21.96
N THR A 406 -18.65 -16.07 20.75
CA THR A 406 -17.62 -16.80 19.99
C THR A 406 -16.28 -16.83 20.73
N LEU A 407 -15.86 -15.69 21.27
CA LEU A 407 -14.61 -15.57 22.02
C LEU A 407 -14.67 -16.26 23.40
N THR A 408 -15.85 -16.31 24.03
CA THR A 408 -16.05 -17.07 25.27
C THR A 408 -15.91 -18.57 25.03
N GLU A 409 -16.47 -19.10 23.94
CA GLU A 409 -16.28 -20.51 23.57
C GLU A 409 -14.81 -20.80 23.22
N PHE A 410 -14.15 -19.88 22.50
CA PHE A 410 -12.73 -19.98 22.19
C PHE A 410 -11.85 -20.05 23.44
N LEU A 411 -12.13 -19.26 24.47
CA LEU A 411 -11.40 -19.33 25.74
C LEU A 411 -11.54 -20.70 26.43
N LYS A 412 -12.65 -21.41 26.23
CA LYS A 412 -12.85 -22.76 26.81
C LYS A 412 -12.00 -23.82 26.13
N THR A 413 -11.64 -23.65 24.85
CA THR A 413 -10.84 -24.67 24.14
C THR A 413 -9.37 -24.70 24.57
N GLN A 414 -8.89 -23.65 25.26
CA GLN A 414 -7.48 -23.43 25.57
C GLN A 414 -6.56 -23.25 24.34
N ASP A 415 -7.10 -23.33 23.11
CA ASP A 415 -6.34 -23.08 21.88
C ASP A 415 -5.79 -21.65 21.86
N TYR A 416 -6.47 -20.72 22.56
CA TYR A 416 -6.02 -19.34 22.69
C TYR A 416 -4.57 -19.24 23.18
N LEU A 417 -4.17 -20.13 24.09
CA LEU A 417 -2.81 -20.15 24.62
C LEU A 417 -1.78 -20.29 23.51
N SER A 418 -2.05 -21.01 22.41
CA SER A 418 -1.10 -21.15 21.30
C SER A 418 -0.80 -19.82 20.61
N PHE A 419 -1.78 -18.92 20.48
CA PHE A 419 -1.59 -17.59 19.90
C PHE A 419 -0.84 -16.65 20.84
N TYR A 420 -0.98 -16.85 22.16
CA TYR A 420 -0.35 -16.00 23.18
C TYR A 420 0.95 -16.56 23.76
N LYS A 421 1.27 -17.84 23.53
CA LYS A 421 2.48 -18.54 23.99
C LYS A 421 3.73 -18.11 23.23
N ASN A 422 3.57 -17.67 21.98
CA ASN A 422 4.66 -16.97 21.33
C ASN A 422 4.84 -15.67 22.12
N ASP A 423 5.95 -15.61 22.88
CA ASP A 423 6.57 -14.36 23.27
C ASP A 423 6.86 -13.65 21.96
N PHE A 424 5.86 -12.93 21.47
CA PHE A 424 6.04 -11.86 20.52
C PHE A 424 7.01 -10.92 21.22
N ARG A 425 8.30 -11.18 20.96
CA ARG A 425 9.46 -10.42 21.37
C ARG A 425 9.03 -8.99 21.30
N LYS A 426 9.04 -8.29 22.45
CA LYS A 426 8.66 -6.88 22.59
C LYS A 426 8.91 -6.22 21.25
N LEU A 427 7.85 -5.97 20.49
CA LEU A 427 8.00 -5.38 19.18
C LEU A 427 8.92 -4.18 19.41
N PRO A 428 10.08 -4.13 18.76
CA PRO A 428 11.03 -3.10 19.10
C PRO A 428 10.33 -1.75 18.86
N ASN A 429 10.75 -0.73 19.62
CA ASN A 429 10.17 0.62 19.57
C ASN A 429 9.82 0.97 18.12
N LYS A 430 8.67 1.61 17.87
CA LYS A 430 8.19 2.00 16.52
C LYS A 430 9.29 2.55 15.61
N ASN A 431 10.26 3.31 16.14
CA ASN A 431 11.36 3.86 15.36
C ASN A 431 12.32 2.76 14.84
N ILE A 432 12.51 1.66 15.58
CA ILE A 432 13.27 0.49 15.17
C ILE A 432 12.52 -0.36 14.14
N GLN A 433 11.19 -0.44 14.23
CA GLN A 433 10.41 -1.15 13.20
C GLN A 433 10.64 -0.56 11.80
N SER A 434 10.85 0.75 11.72
CA SER A 434 11.23 1.42 10.47
C SER A 434 12.59 0.97 9.93
N CYS A 435 13.52 0.55 10.80
CA CYS A 435 14.80 -0.03 10.42
C CYS A 435 14.64 -1.46 9.89
N ILE A 436 13.77 -2.27 10.50
CA ILE A 436 13.54 -3.67 10.11
C ILE A 436 13.21 -3.79 8.62
N GLY A 437 12.35 -2.92 8.10
CA GLY A 437 11.92 -2.99 6.70
C GLY A 437 13.06 -2.86 5.68
N CYS A 438 14.07 -2.03 5.96
CA CYS A 438 15.21 -1.84 5.07
C CYS A 438 16.37 -2.81 5.34
N HIS A 439 16.46 -3.33 6.56
CA HIS A 439 17.60 -4.10 7.04
C HIS A 439 17.26 -5.58 7.29
N SER A 440 16.05 -6.05 6.97
CA SER A 440 15.78 -7.48 6.95
C SER A 440 16.58 -8.21 5.85
N VAL A 441 16.62 -9.53 5.95
CA VAL A 441 17.50 -10.44 5.19
C VAL A 441 17.55 -10.12 3.70
N GLY A 442 18.75 -9.98 3.13
CA GLY A 442 18.90 -9.89 1.67
C GLY A 442 18.48 -8.56 1.02
N SER A 443 18.55 -7.42 1.71
CA SER A 443 18.38 -6.06 1.14
C SER A 443 19.61 -5.58 0.30
N PHE A 444 19.44 -4.76 -0.77
CA PHE A 444 20.51 -4.17 -1.64
C PHE A 444 20.71 -2.70 -1.27
N PHE A 445 19.74 -2.14 -0.53
CA PHE A 445 19.70 -0.72 -0.15
C PHE A 445 20.36 -0.49 1.21
N ALA A 446 20.32 -1.50 2.08
CA ALA A 446 20.99 -1.50 3.36
C ALA A 446 21.51 -2.90 3.72
N PRO A 447 22.63 -3.01 4.45
CA PRO A 447 23.11 -4.30 4.91
C PRO A 447 22.11 -4.99 5.85
N GLU A 448 22.05 -6.32 5.80
CA GLU A 448 21.17 -7.11 6.66
C GLU A 448 21.54 -6.97 8.14
N LEU A 449 20.52 -6.75 8.98
CA LEU A 449 20.60 -6.79 10.42
C LEU A 449 19.61 -7.84 10.94
N PRO A 450 20.05 -8.74 11.82
CA PRO A 450 19.22 -9.86 12.30
C PRO A 450 18.21 -9.39 13.36
N PHE A 451 17.33 -8.45 13.04
CA PHE A 451 16.26 -7.98 13.94
C PHE A 451 15.31 -9.09 14.39
N TYR A 452 15.28 -10.20 13.66
CA TYR A 452 14.55 -11.41 14.03
C TYR A 452 15.22 -12.18 15.17
N ASP A 453 16.40 -11.77 15.66
CA ASP A 453 17.10 -12.33 16.82
C ASP A 453 17.94 -11.27 17.52
N GLU A 454 17.45 -10.80 18.67
CA GLU A 454 18.12 -9.78 19.46
C GLU A 454 19.53 -10.21 19.89
N ASN A 455 19.76 -11.50 20.16
CA ASN A 455 21.09 -11.98 20.55
C ASN A 455 22.07 -11.97 19.38
N ILE A 456 21.63 -12.39 18.18
CA ILE A 456 22.46 -12.30 16.98
C ILE A 456 22.73 -10.83 16.65
N LEU A 457 21.73 -9.95 16.78
CA LEU A 457 21.91 -8.51 16.54
C LEU A 457 22.90 -7.91 17.52
N LYS A 458 22.78 -8.23 18.82
CA LYS A 458 23.75 -7.84 19.85
C LYS A 458 25.16 -8.28 19.53
N GLN A 459 25.35 -9.53 19.11
CA GLN A 459 26.66 -10.06 18.73
C GLN A 459 27.24 -9.36 17.49
N ALA A 460 26.39 -8.89 16.58
CA ALA A 460 26.85 -8.19 15.38
C ALA A 460 27.28 -6.74 15.63
N LEU A 461 26.72 -6.06 16.64
CA LEU A 461 26.95 -4.64 16.90
C LEU A 461 28.41 -4.22 17.15
N PRO A 462 29.21 -4.94 17.96
CA PRO A 462 30.60 -4.56 18.22
C PRO A 462 31.57 -4.99 17.10
N ASN A 463 31.12 -5.80 16.13
CA ASN A 463 31.98 -6.30 15.08
C ASN A 463 32.19 -5.26 13.97
N GLU A 464 33.39 -5.25 13.39
CA GLU A 464 33.67 -4.44 12.22
C GLU A 464 32.72 -4.81 11.08
N TRP A 465 32.07 -3.80 10.50
CA TRP A 465 31.06 -4.04 9.48
C TRP A 465 31.66 -4.01 8.08
N GLN A 466 31.74 -5.18 7.45
CA GLN A 466 32.13 -5.34 6.04
C GLN A 466 33.46 -4.66 5.66
N GLY A 467 34.46 -4.69 6.56
CA GLY A 467 35.80 -4.13 6.28
C GLY A 467 35.84 -2.60 6.18
N ARG A 468 34.87 -1.90 6.76
CA ARG A 468 34.77 -0.43 6.70
C ARG A 468 35.58 0.30 7.78
N GLY A 469 36.35 -0.41 8.60
CA GLY A 469 37.12 0.16 9.71
C GLY A 469 36.27 0.77 10.82
N ALA A 470 34.98 0.41 10.89
CA ALA A 470 34.04 0.86 11.91
C ALA A 470 33.10 -0.30 12.29
N THR A 471 32.71 -0.34 13.55
CA THR A 471 31.71 -1.28 14.06
C THR A 471 30.33 -1.00 13.46
N LEU A 472 29.46 -2.01 13.47
CA LEU A 472 28.08 -1.82 13.05
C LEU A 472 27.38 -0.72 13.87
N LEU A 473 27.61 -0.68 15.19
CA LEU A 473 27.03 0.35 16.06
C LEU A 473 27.45 1.77 15.65
N GLU A 474 28.73 1.99 15.36
CA GLU A 474 29.25 3.29 14.91
C GLU A 474 28.62 3.72 13.58
N LEU A 475 28.44 2.78 12.65
CA LEU A 475 27.78 3.06 11.37
C LEU A 475 26.32 3.44 11.55
N VAL A 476 25.59 2.73 12.41
CA VAL A 476 24.19 3.07 12.73
C VAL A 476 24.11 4.47 13.32
N LYS A 477 24.95 4.79 14.32
CA LYS A 477 25.01 6.12 14.94
C LYS A 477 25.27 7.22 13.93
N TYR A 478 26.26 7.04 13.07
CA TYR A 478 26.58 8.02 12.03
C TYR A 478 25.44 8.22 11.03
N LYS A 479 24.84 7.13 10.53
CA LYS A 479 23.80 7.21 9.50
C LYS A 479 22.50 7.79 10.04
N VAL A 480 22.11 7.43 11.26
CA VAL A 480 20.90 7.92 11.92
C VAL A 480 21.06 9.40 12.31
N SER A 481 22.18 9.78 12.94
CA SER A 481 22.42 11.18 13.36
C SER A 481 22.45 12.15 12.16
N THR A 482 23.06 11.74 11.04
CA THR A 482 23.14 12.56 9.82
C THR A 482 21.84 12.59 8.99
N GLY A 483 20.79 11.88 9.43
CA GLY A 483 19.53 11.77 8.68
C GLY A 483 19.68 11.03 7.35
N ARG A 484 20.76 10.26 7.18
CA ARG A 484 21.00 9.42 6.01
C ARG A 484 20.24 8.09 6.10
N MET A 485 19.76 7.72 7.30
CA MET A 485 18.90 6.57 7.55
C MET A 485 17.80 6.89 8.59
N PRO A 486 16.60 6.30 8.45
CA PRO A 486 16.15 5.45 7.34
C PRO A 486 15.92 6.26 6.05
N LEU A 487 16.21 5.68 4.88
CA LEU A 487 16.05 6.38 3.61
C LEU A 487 14.57 6.61 3.29
N GLY A 488 14.13 7.88 3.35
CA GLY A 488 12.73 8.24 3.11
C GLY A 488 11.85 8.36 4.33
N ILE A 489 12.44 8.26 5.51
CA ILE A 489 11.79 8.53 6.77
C ILE A 489 12.59 9.64 7.42
N SER A 490 11.98 10.80 7.58
CA SER A 490 12.60 11.89 8.33
C SER A 490 12.33 11.65 9.81
N LEU A 491 13.32 11.12 10.53
CA LEU A 491 13.26 11.04 11.98
C LEU A 491 13.55 12.42 12.58
N THR A 492 12.75 12.82 13.57
CA THR A 492 13.05 13.98 14.41
C THR A 492 14.35 13.75 15.19
N PRO A 493 15.03 14.81 15.70
CA PRO A 493 16.21 14.63 16.53
C PRO A 493 15.99 13.68 17.72
N MET A 494 14.84 13.77 18.39
CA MET A 494 14.47 12.87 19.49
C MET A 494 14.31 11.42 19.03
N GLN A 495 13.65 11.17 17.88
CA GLN A 495 13.52 9.82 17.34
C GLN A 495 14.87 9.21 16.92
N ARG A 496 15.79 10.04 16.42
CA ARG A 496 17.17 9.59 16.11
C ARG A 496 17.89 9.15 17.37
N GLU A 497 17.75 9.92 18.44
CA GLU A 497 18.33 9.57 19.73
C GLU A 497 17.74 8.27 20.28
N GLU A 498 16.42 8.08 20.21
CA GLU A 498 15.77 6.82 20.63
C GLU A 498 16.28 5.61 19.84
N VAL A 499 16.49 5.75 18.53
CA VAL A 499 17.06 4.67 17.70
C VAL A 499 18.50 4.38 18.12
N ILE A 500 19.32 5.42 18.29
CA ILE A 500 20.71 5.26 18.71
C ILE A 500 20.78 4.58 20.08
N GLN A 501 20.02 5.06 21.05
CA GLN A 501 20.00 4.54 22.41
C GLN A 501 19.53 3.07 22.45
N TYR A 502 18.60 2.68 21.60
CA TYR A 502 18.22 1.26 21.47
C TYR A 502 19.43 0.39 21.08
N PHE A 503 20.18 0.76 20.04
CA PHE A 503 21.34 -0.01 19.61
C PHE A 503 22.49 0.05 20.62
N GLU A 504 22.68 1.17 21.30
CA GLU A 504 23.66 1.29 22.39
C GLU A 504 23.29 0.39 23.56
N ASN A 505 22.02 0.37 23.98
CA ASN A 505 21.55 -0.51 25.05
C ASN A 505 21.68 -1.99 24.68
N LEU A 506 21.45 -2.33 23.42
CA LEU A 506 21.73 -3.69 22.92
C LEU A 506 23.23 -4.01 23.04
N GLY A 507 24.10 -3.12 22.56
CA GLY A 507 25.55 -3.32 22.59
C GLY A 507 26.17 -3.32 23.99
N ALA A 508 25.65 -2.51 24.92
CA ALA A 508 26.17 -2.37 26.28
C ALA A 508 25.94 -3.61 27.17
N THR A 509 25.08 -4.53 26.74
CA THR A 509 24.86 -5.81 27.45
C THR A 509 25.89 -6.90 27.14
N PHE A 510 26.95 -6.56 26.39
CA PHE A 510 28.08 -7.45 26.10
C PHE A 510 29.33 -6.98 26.88
N PRO A 511 29.91 -7.80 27.76
CA PRO A 511 31.15 -7.48 28.47
C PRO A 511 32.39 -7.46 27.55
#